data_AF-A0A956HUK7-F1
#
_entry.id   AF-A0A956HUK7-F1
#
_cell.length_a   1.000
_cell.length_b   1.000
_cell.length_c   1.000
_cell.angle_alpha   90.00
_cell.angle_beta   90.00
_cell.angle_gamma   90.00
#
_symmetry.space_group_name_H-M   'P 1'
#
loop_
_entity.id
_entity.type
_entity.pdbx_description
1 polymer ?
#
loop_
_entity_poly.entity_id
_entity_poly.type
_entity_poly.pdbx_seq_one_letter_code
_entity_poly.pdbx_strand_id
1 'polypeptide(L)' 'DGDGDLDVFVSGDGDPRTFWLEQTGVGSFTTHVIEDSLAQAGGAHAIDLDGDGDADPVFTGYEDDRLYVYER' A
#
# COMPACT_ATOMS: atom_id res chain seq x y z
N ASP A 1 -4.54 6.83 -8.18
CA ASP A 1 -5.27 8.11 -8.38
C ASP A 1 -5.63 8.32 -9.84
N GLY A 2 -5.32 7.36 -10.71
CA GLY A 2 -5.48 7.51 -12.13
C GLY A 2 -4.66 8.66 -12.73
N ASP A 3 -3.60 9.14 -12.07
CA ASP A 3 -2.79 10.22 -12.62
C ASP A 3 -1.83 9.75 -13.74
N GLY A 4 -1.72 8.43 -13.88
CA GLY A 4 -0.99 7.75 -14.95
C GLY A 4 0.49 7.50 -14.64
N ASP A 5 0.90 7.75 -13.40
CA ASP A 5 2.26 7.53 -12.95
C ASP A 5 2.40 6.25 -12.10
N LEU A 6 3.64 5.90 -11.73
CA LEU A 6 3.91 4.67 -11.00
C LEU A 6 4.21 5.00 -9.53
N ASP A 7 3.26 4.64 -8.70
CA ASP A 7 3.34 4.71 -7.25
C ASP A 7 4.06 3.51 -6.63
N VAL A 8 4.37 3.63 -5.33
CA VAL A 8 5.00 2.55 -4.55
C VAL A 8 4.23 2.30 -3.26
N PHE A 9 3.91 1.04 -2.99
CA PHE A 9 3.42 0.59 -1.69
C PHE A 9 4.54 -0.05 -0.87
N VAL A 10 4.61 0.26 0.43
CA VAL A 10 5.65 -0.21 1.33
C VAL A 10 5.02 -0.85 2.56
N SER A 11 5.50 -2.05 2.89
CA SER A 11 5.18 -2.78 4.11
C SER A 11 6.44 -3.45 4.68
N GLY A 12 6.40 -3.93 5.91
CA GLY A 12 7.49 -4.70 6.47
C GLY A 12 7.26 -5.18 7.89
N ASP A 13 8.23 -5.95 8.39
CA ASP A 13 8.08 -6.67 9.66
C ASP A 13 8.35 -5.82 10.92
N GLY A 14 8.93 -4.63 10.76
CA GLY A 14 9.44 -3.82 11.87
C GLY A 14 8.68 -2.51 12.15
N ASP A 15 8.13 -1.87 11.11
CA ASP A 15 7.27 -0.69 11.25
C ASP A 15 5.82 -1.18 11.08
N PRO A 16 4.92 -0.99 12.07
CA PRO A 16 3.53 -1.42 11.93
C PRO A 16 2.75 -0.58 10.91
N ARG A 17 3.36 0.48 10.37
CA ARG A 17 2.75 1.29 9.34
C ARG A 17 2.96 0.69 7.95
N THR A 18 1.93 0.79 7.14
CA THR A 18 2.02 0.63 5.69
C THR A 18 1.94 1.99 5.01
N PHE A 19 2.68 2.16 3.92
CA PHE A 19 2.79 3.44 3.25
C PHE A 19 2.43 3.34 1.78
N TRP A 20 1.91 4.44 1.27
CA TRP A 20 1.83 4.72 -0.15
C TRP A 20 2.70 5.94 -0.46
N LEU A 21 3.65 5.75 -1.36
CA LEU A 21 4.54 6.80 -1.87
C LEU A 21 3.97 7.21 -3.22
N GLU A 22 3.23 8.32 -3.20
CA GLU A 22 2.69 9.00 -4.37
C GLU A 22 3.83 9.64 -5.15
N GLN A 23 4.03 9.25 -6.40
CA GLN A 23 4.95 10.00 -7.24
C GLN A 23 4.27 11.34 -7.62
N THR A 24 4.95 12.45 -7.34
CA THR A 24 4.42 13.82 -7.57
C THR A 24 5.25 14.57 -8.62
N GLY A 25 6.17 13.86 -9.24
CA GLY A 25 7.15 14.32 -10.21
C GLY A 25 8.29 13.31 -10.30
N VAL A 26 9.09 13.38 -11.37
CA VAL A 26 10.18 12.43 -11.61
C VAL A 26 11.15 12.40 -10.42
N GLY A 27 11.16 11.28 -9.69
CA GLY A 27 12.00 11.09 -8.49
C GLY A 27 11.55 11.84 -7.24
N SER A 28 10.36 12.44 -7.25
CA SER A 28 9.75 13.14 -6.12
C SER A 28 8.55 12.36 -5.61
N PHE A 29 8.53 12.09 -4.31
CA PHE A 29 7.47 11.31 -3.67
C PHE A 29 6.84 12.05 -2.50
N THR A 30 5.52 11.95 -2.38
CA THR A 30 4.78 12.30 -1.16
C THR A 30 4.40 11.01 -0.45
N THR A 31 4.66 10.93 0.86
CA THR A 31 4.38 9.72 1.65
C THR A 31 3.08 9.86 2.40
N HIS A 32 2.18 8.91 2.20
CA HIS A 32 0.93 8.74 2.90
C HIS A 32 0.97 7.48 3.75
N VAL A 33 0.36 7.53 4.94
CA VAL A 33 0.17 6.35 5.79
C VAL A 33 -1.18 5.75 5.43
N ILE A 34 -1.21 4.46 5.08
CA ILE A 34 -2.45 3.73 4.78
C ILE A 34 -3.04 3.18 6.08
N GLU A 35 -2.22 2.46 6.85
CA GLU A 35 -2.56 1.85 8.13
C GLU A 35 -1.41 2.07 9.10
N ASP A 36 -1.70 2.20 10.40
CA ASP A 36 -0.68 2.44 11.43
C ASP A 36 -0.52 1.31 12.46
N SER A 37 -1.34 0.28 12.35
CA SER A 37 -1.43 -0.81 13.33
C SER A 37 -1.23 -2.21 12.74
N LEU A 38 -0.71 -2.32 11.51
CA LEU A 38 -0.45 -3.59 10.84
C LEU A 38 0.91 -4.18 11.23
N ALA A 39 1.00 -4.74 12.43
CA ALA A 39 2.22 -5.40 12.88
C ALA A 39 2.56 -6.60 11.97
N GLN A 40 3.84 -6.68 11.58
CA GLN A 40 4.40 -7.77 10.77
C GLN A 40 3.76 -7.91 9.37
N ALA A 41 3.68 -6.78 8.66
CA ALA A 41 3.17 -6.70 7.29
C ALA A 41 4.18 -7.19 6.23
N GLY A 42 4.62 -8.45 6.32
CA GLY A 42 5.75 -8.97 5.52
C GLY A 42 5.48 -9.16 4.01
N GLY A 43 4.20 -9.22 3.61
CA GLY A 43 3.78 -9.38 2.23
C GLY A 43 2.95 -8.19 1.74
N ALA A 44 3.21 -7.76 0.51
CA ALA A 44 2.44 -6.73 -0.18
C ALA A 44 2.18 -7.13 -1.64
N HIS A 45 1.00 -6.78 -2.14
CA HIS A 45 0.65 -6.85 -3.56
C HIS A 45 -0.21 -5.64 -3.93
N ALA A 46 -0.24 -5.26 -5.20
CA ALA A 46 -1.09 -4.19 -5.70
C ALA A 46 -1.78 -4.67 -6.98
N ILE A 47 -3.11 -4.59 -7.00
CA ILE A 47 -3.95 -5.03 -8.12
C ILE A 47 -5.29 -4.29 -8.07
N ASP A 48 -5.79 -3.89 -9.22
CA ASP A 48 -7.16 -3.37 -9.39
C ASP A 48 -8.17 -4.51 -9.15
N LEU A 49 -8.78 -4.55 -7.96
CA LEU A 49 -9.69 -5.62 -7.55
C LEU A 49 -11.13 -5.34 -7.97
N ASP A 50 -11.53 -4.08 -8.07
CA ASP A 50 -12.91 -3.67 -8.31
C ASP A 50 -13.19 -3.21 -9.75
N GLY A 51 -12.15 -3.00 -10.55
CA GLY A 51 -12.20 -2.68 -11.96
C GLY A 51 -12.35 -1.19 -12.26
N ASP A 52 -12.03 -0.30 -11.31
CA ASP A 52 -12.13 1.15 -11.48
C ASP A 52 -10.88 1.78 -12.12
N GLY A 53 -9.79 1.02 -12.22
CA GLY A 53 -8.53 1.41 -12.85
C GLY A 53 -7.47 1.95 -11.90
N ASP A 54 -7.76 2.03 -10.59
CA ASP A 54 -6.77 2.25 -9.54
C ASP A 54 -6.30 0.92 -8.95
N ALA A 55 -5.05 0.88 -8.44
CA ALA A 55 -4.48 -0.35 -7.90
C ALA A 55 -4.65 -0.40 -6.38
N ASP A 56 -5.25 -1.49 -5.89
CA ASP A 56 -5.57 -1.66 -4.48
C ASP A 56 -4.41 -2.34 -3.75
N PRO A 57 -3.88 -1.75 -2.67
CA PRO A 57 -2.86 -2.39 -1.88
C PRO A 57 -3.45 -3.52 -1.01
N VAL A 58 -2.85 -4.69 -1.14
CA VAL A 58 -3.12 -5.88 -0.34
C VAL A 58 -1.92 -6.19 0.54
N PHE A 59 -2.12 -6.27 1.85
CA PHE A 59 -1.08 -6.61 2.82
C PHE A 59 -1.41 -7.89 3.59
N THR A 60 -0.39 -8.67 3.93
CA THR A 60 -0.53 -9.81 4.85
C THR A 60 -0.29 -9.36 6.28
N GLY A 61 -1.23 -9.57 7.20
CA GLY A 61 -0.99 -9.43 8.64
C GLY A 61 -0.56 -10.77 9.22
N TYR A 62 0.72 -10.91 9.55
CA TYR A 62 1.24 -12.17 10.07
C TYR A 62 0.77 -12.43 11.51
N GLU A 63 0.54 -11.40 12.34
CA GLU A 63 0.16 -11.60 13.74
C GLU A 63 -1.30 -12.04 13.93
N ASP A 64 -2.21 -11.64 13.03
CA ASP A 64 -3.64 -11.92 13.16
C ASP A 64 -4.19 -12.88 12.07
N ASP A 65 -3.29 -13.44 11.25
CA ASP A 65 -3.58 -14.37 10.16
C ASP A 65 -4.60 -13.82 9.13
N ARG A 66 -4.51 -12.52 8.80
CA ARG A 66 -5.43 -11.87 7.85
C ARG A 66 -4.75 -11.30 6.62
N LEU A 67 -5.59 -11.09 5.60
CA LEU A 67 -5.31 -10.21 4.49
C LEU A 67 -6.06 -8.90 4.71
N TYR A 68 -5.39 -7.80 4.43
CA TYR A 68 -5.93 -6.46 4.47
C TYR A 68 -5.92 -5.90 3.07
N VAL A 69 -7.05 -5.34 2.65
CA VAL A 69 -7.22 -4.68 1.35
C VAL A 69 -7.69 -3.27 1.67
N TYR A 70 -7.06 -2.29 1.04
CA TYR A 70 -7.46 -0.90 1.15
C TYR A 70 -7.82 -0.39 -0.24
N GLU A 71 -8.86 0.43 -0.27
CA GLU A 71 -9.34 1.14 -1.45
C GLU A 71 -8.88 2.59 -1.37
N ARG A 72 -8.63 3.24 -2.50
CA ARG A 72 -8.14 4.62 -2.54
C ARG A 72 -9.26 5.67 -2.61
#